data_AF-A0A3C1A2N8-F1
#
_entry.id   AF-A0A3C1A2N8-F1
#
_cell.length_a   1.000
_cell.length_b   1.000
_cell.length_c   1.000
_cell.angle_alpha   90.00
_cell.angle_beta   90.00
_cell.angle_gamma   90.00
#
_symmetry.space_group_name_H-M   'P 1'
#
loop_
_entity.id
_entity.type
_entity.pdbx_description
1 polymer ?
#
loop_
_entity_poly.entity_id
_entity_poly.type
_entity_poly.pdbx_seq_one_letter_code
_entity_poly.pdbx_strand_id
1 'polypeptide(L)'
;MGRGKREAETAGFLLREIEARSVLSKSGISAVTYALNPYVGCQHGCVYCYSVFMKRFTGHREEWGTFVDVKVNAPQVLARELKRAKPGEVLLSSVTDPYQPL
;
A
#
# COMPACT_ATOMS: atom_id res chain seq x y z
N MET A 1 9.26 -19.30 4.74
CA MET A 1 8.21 -19.56 3.74
C MET A 1 7.74 -18.25 3.14
N GLY A 2 8.30 -17.89 1.99
CA GLY A 2 7.85 -16.72 1.22
C GLY A 2 6.46 -16.99 0.65
N ARG A 3 5.48 -16.18 1.02
CA ARG A 3 4.11 -16.27 0.52
C ARG A 3 4.07 -15.75 -0.91
N GLY A 4 3.45 -16.52 -1.79
CA GLY A 4 3.56 -16.42 -3.24
C GLY A 4 3.31 -15.02 -3.76
N LYS A 5 4.26 -14.52 -4.54
CA LYS A 5 4.10 -13.32 -5.37
C LYS A 5 3.58 -13.80 -6.72
N ARG A 6 2.42 -13.31 -7.16
CA ARG A 6 2.04 -13.36 -8.58
C ARG A 6 2.40 -12.03 -9.20
N GLU A 7 3.07 -12.08 -10.34
CA GLU A 7 3.68 -10.92 -10.98
C GLU A 7 3.24 -10.89 -12.44
N ALA A 8 2.74 -9.74 -12.87
CA ALA A 8 2.39 -9.46 -14.26
C ALA A 8 3.16 -8.19 -14.68
N GLU A 9 3.94 -8.31 -15.74
CA GLU A 9 4.69 -7.19 -16.32
C GLU A 9 4.10 -6.88 -17.69
N THR A 10 3.68 -5.63 -17.91
CA THR A 10 3.11 -5.18 -19.18
C THR A 10 3.64 -3.80 -19.51
N ALA A 11 4.27 -3.64 -20.67
CA ALA A 11 4.76 -2.35 -21.18
C ALA A 11 5.57 -1.50 -20.17
N GLY A 12 6.42 -2.14 -19.36
CA GLY A 12 7.25 -1.45 -18.35
C GLY A 12 6.52 -1.11 -17.04
N PHE A 13 5.27 -1.55 -16.87
CA PHE A 13 4.53 -1.47 -15.62
C PHE A 13 4.56 -2.81 -14.87
N LEU A 14 4.90 -2.74 -13.59
CA LEU A 14 5.00 -3.89 -12.69
C LEU A 14 3.77 -3.97 -11.77
N LEU A 15 2.94 -4.99 -11.98
CA LEU A 15 1.84 -5.32 -11.08
C LEU A 15 2.15 -6.58 -10.29
N ARG A 16 2.12 -6.49 -8.96
CA ARG A 16 2.40 -7.64 -8.09
C ARG A 16 1.30 -7.85 -7.06
N GLU A 17 0.84 -9.08 -6.91
CA GLU A 17 0.06 -9.48 -5.75
C GLU A 17 0.98 -9.85 -4.59
N ILE A 18 0.75 -9.26 -3.41
CA ILE A 18 1.51 -9.53 -2.19
C ILE A 18 0.59 -9.86 -1.02
N GLU A 19 1.12 -10.64 -0.07
CA GLU A 19 0.51 -10.83 1.23
C GLU A 19 1.13 -9.89 2.26
N ALA A 20 0.31 -9.04 2.88
CA ALA A 20 0.70 -8.18 3.98
C ALA A 20 0.63 -8.91 5.32
N ARG A 21 1.52 -8.52 6.24
CA ARG A 21 1.48 -8.96 7.65
C ARG A 21 0.61 -8.05 8.52
N SER A 22 0.57 -6.77 8.18
CA SER A 22 -0.28 -5.74 8.80
C SER A 22 -0.81 -4.81 7.71
N VAL A 23 -1.97 -4.21 7.93
CA VAL A 23 -2.53 -3.20 7.02
C VAL A 23 -2.97 -1.92 7.74
N LEU A 24 -3.26 -2.01 9.03
CA LEU A 24 -3.57 -0.86 9.89
C LEU A 24 -2.36 -0.47 10.75
N SER A 25 -1.83 0.74 10.56
CA SER A 25 -0.73 1.29 11.38
C SER A 25 -1.19 2.52 12.13
N LYS A 26 -0.63 2.80 13.32
CA LYS A 26 -0.83 4.10 13.97
C LYS A 26 -0.33 5.22 13.07
N SER A 27 -1.11 6.27 12.96
CA SER A 27 -0.75 7.47 12.20
C SER A 27 0.08 8.42 13.08
N GLY A 28 0.96 9.19 12.45
CA GLY A 28 1.64 10.35 13.06
C GLY A 28 1.04 11.70 12.64
N ILE A 29 -0.04 11.67 11.84
CA ILE A 29 -0.75 12.85 11.35
C ILE A 29 -1.76 13.28 12.41
N SER A 30 -1.81 14.59 12.71
CA SER A 30 -2.78 15.14 13.67
C SER A 30 -4.22 14.79 13.29
N ALA A 31 -5.07 14.57 14.29
CA ALA A 31 -6.45 14.07 14.20
C ALA A 31 -6.62 12.63 13.65
N VAL A 32 -5.74 12.14 12.80
CA VAL A 32 -5.82 10.78 12.26
C VAL A 32 -5.21 9.77 13.23
N THR A 33 -6.01 8.78 13.67
CA THR A 33 -5.53 7.74 14.60
C THR A 33 -4.72 6.65 13.88
N TYR A 34 -5.19 6.23 12.71
CA TYR A 34 -4.59 5.14 11.93
C TYR A 34 -4.42 5.51 10.46
N ALA A 35 -3.43 4.91 9.81
CA ALA A 35 -3.30 4.91 8.36
C ALA A 35 -3.44 3.48 7.84
N LEU A 36 -4.13 3.33 6.72
CA LEU A 36 -4.30 2.05 6.03
C LEU A 36 -3.92 2.24 4.56
N ASN A 37 -2.93 1.51 4.08
CA ASN A 37 -2.52 1.55 2.67
C ASN A 37 -2.76 0.18 2.03
N PRO A 38 -3.77 0.01 1.15
CA PRO A 38 -4.07 -1.26 0.50
C PRO A 38 -3.05 -1.64 -0.58
N TYR A 39 -2.29 -0.67 -1.07
CA TYR A 39 -1.27 -0.86 -2.10
C TYR A 39 0.13 -0.49 -1.58
N VAL A 40 1.12 -0.74 -2.43
CA VAL A 40 2.44 -0.10 -2.41
C VAL A 40 2.72 0.40 -3.83
N GLY A 41 3.17 1.65 -3.98
CA GLY A 41 3.29 2.27 -5.29
C GLY A 41 1.98 2.91 -5.75
N CYS A 42 2.00 3.49 -6.95
CA CYS A 42 0.85 4.16 -7.55
C CYS A 42 1.08 4.32 -9.05
N GLN A 43 0.08 3.95 -9.87
CA GLN A 43 0.13 4.07 -11.32
C GLN A 43 -0.09 5.51 -11.83
N HIS A 44 -0.65 6.40 -11.00
CA HIS A 44 -0.86 7.80 -11.41
C HIS A 44 0.45 8.52 -11.71
N GLY A 45 1.54 8.19 -10.99
CA GLY A 45 2.88 8.71 -11.30
C GLY A 45 3.02 10.23 -11.21
N CYS A 46 2.31 10.92 -10.31
CA CYS A 46 2.36 12.38 -10.25
C CYS A 46 3.80 12.89 -10.03
N VAL A 47 4.24 13.85 -10.85
CA VAL A 47 5.58 14.47 -10.74
C VAL A 47 5.84 15.14 -9.38
N TYR A 48 4.78 15.57 -8.70
CA TYR A 48 4.82 16.21 -7.38
C TYR A 48 4.49 15.24 -6.23
N CYS A 49 4.40 13.93 -6.49
CA CYS A 49 3.94 12.97 -5.49
C CYS A 49 4.94 12.90 -4.33
N TYR A 50 4.48 13.27 -3.14
CA TYR A 50 5.33 13.19 -1.96
C TYR A 50 5.69 11.73 -1.62
N SER A 51 4.83 10.77 -1.94
CA SER A 51 4.98 9.37 -1.55
C SER A 51 6.10 8.61 -2.27
N VAL A 52 6.80 9.25 -3.23
CA VAL A 52 7.97 8.69 -3.92
C VAL A 52 9.03 8.19 -2.92
N PHE A 53 9.15 8.84 -1.75
CA PHE A 53 10.10 8.41 -0.71
C PHE A 53 9.87 6.97 -0.22
N MET A 54 8.64 6.44 -0.36
CA MET A 54 8.30 5.09 0.08
C MET A 54 9.12 4.01 -0.60
N LYS A 55 9.64 4.25 -1.80
CA LYS A 55 10.56 3.35 -2.51
C LYS A 55 11.76 2.91 -1.65
N ARG A 56 12.22 3.78 -0.74
CA ARG A 56 13.32 3.50 0.19
C ARG A 56 13.02 2.37 1.18
N PHE A 57 11.74 2.14 1.47
CA PHE A 57 11.27 1.16 2.47
C PHE A 57 10.68 -0.10 1.84
N THR A 58 10.34 -0.04 0.55
CA THR A 58 9.60 -1.11 -0.14
C THR A 58 10.50 -1.94 -1.06
N GLY A 59 11.74 -1.47 -1.30
CA GLY A 59 12.70 -2.17 -2.14
C GLY A 59 12.50 -1.97 -3.64
N HIS A 60 11.55 -1.12 -4.04
CA HIS A 60 11.28 -0.78 -5.44
C HIS A 60 12.37 0.11 -6.02
N ARG A 61 12.87 -0.29 -7.19
CA ARG A 61 13.86 0.46 -7.99
C ARG A 61 13.21 1.10 -9.22
N GLU A 62 12.08 0.55 -9.65
CA GLU A 62 11.22 0.99 -10.76
C GLU A 62 10.83 2.45 -10.63
N GLU A 63 10.61 3.15 -11.73
CA GLU A 63 10.18 4.55 -11.70
C GLU A 63 8.88 4.72 -10.90
N TRP A 64 8.69 5.86 -10.24
CA TRP A 64 7.41 6.12 -9.58
C TRP A 64 6.32 6.31 -10.64
N GLY A 65 5.19 5.61 -10.53
CA GLY A 65 4.22 5.53 -11.61
C GLY A 65 4.22 4.19 -12.33
N THR A 66 5.31 3.43 -12.27
CA THR A 66 5.47 2.21 -13.07
C THR A 66 5.36 0.92 -12.27
N PHE A 67 4.84 0.98 -11.04
CA PHE A 67 4.58 -0.22 -10.24
C PHE A 67 3.43 -0.04 -9.25
N VAL A 68 2.73 -1.15 -8.99
CA VAL A 68 1.78 -1.31 -7.90
C VAL A 68 1.88 -2.72 -7.32
N ASP A 69 2.14 -2.83 -6.01
CA ASP A 69 1.94 -4.08 -5.28
C ASP A 69 0.58 -4.05 -4.56
N VAL A 70 -0.30 -5.00 -4.89
CA VAL A 70 -1.65 -5.17 -4.34
C VAL A 70 -1.62 -6.09 -3.12
N LYS A 71 -2.05 -5.61 -1.95
CA LYS A 71 -2.17 -6.43 -0.74
C LYS A 71 -3.45 -7.24 -0.77
N VAL A 72 -3.45 -8.36 -1.49
CA VAL A 72 -4.64 -9.19 -1.75
C VAL A 72 -5.30 -9.75 -0.48
N ASN A 73 -4.54 -9.89 0.61
CA ASN A 73 -5.02 -10.38 1.89
C ASN A 73 -5.42 -9.25 2.88
N ALA A 74 -5.49 -8.00 2.44
CA ALA A 74 -5.75 -6.85 3.30
C ALA A 74 -7.06 -6.96 4.11
N PRO A 75 -8.21 -7.36 3.53
CA PRO A 75 -9.46 -7.49 4.30
C PRO A 75 -9.34 -8.49 5.47
N GLN A 76 -8.69 -9.64 5.24
CA GLN A 76 -8.53 -10.70 6.24
C GLN A 76 -7.53 -10.29 7.33
N VAL A 77 -6.49 -9.54 6.98
CA VAL A 77 -5.56 -8.95 7.95
C VAL A 77 -6.27 -7.89 8.79
N LEU A 78 -6.97 -6.96 8.16
CA LEU A 78 -7.70 -5.89 8.84
C LEU A 78 -8.72 -6.44 9.84
N ALA A 79 -9.52 -7.43 9.44
CA ALA A 79 -10.51 -8.06 10.33
C ALA A 79 -9.88 -8.66 11.60
N ARG A 80 -8.63 -9.13 11.53
CA ARG A 80 -7.89 -9.63 12.71
C ARG A 80 -7.33 -8.49 13.56
N GLU A 81 -6.83 -7.42 12.92
CA GLU A 81 -6.29 -6.25 13.60
C GLU A 81 -7.37 -5.46 14.35
N LEU A 82 -8.55 -5.32 13.76
CA LEU A 82 -9.69 -4.61 14.35
C LEU A 82 -10.19 -5.24 15.66
N LYS A 83 -9.96 -6.53 15.91
CA LYS A 83 -10.29 -7.18 17.20
C LYS A 83 -9.51 -6.61 18.38
N ARG A 84 -8.38 -5.95 18.12
CA ARG A 84 -7.47 -5.41 19.14
C ARG A 84 -7.30 -3.89 19.03
N ALA A 85 -7.67 -3.30 17.90
CA ALA A 85 -7.62 -1.87 17.69
C ALA A 85 -8.67 -1.15 18.55
N LYS A 86 -8.33 0.05 19.02
CA LYS A 86 -9.32 0.95 19.63
C LYS A 86 -10.03 1.71 18.50
N PRO A 87 -11.28 2.16 18.69
CA PRO A 87 -11.93 3.06 17.74
C PRO A 87 -11.08 4.32 17.50
N GLY A 88 -11.10 4.83 16.27
CA GLY A 88 -10.37 6.04 15.88
C GLY A 88 -10.49 6.33 14.39
N GLU A 89 -10.09 7.52 13.97
CA GLU A 89 -10.12 7.94 12.57
C GLU A 89 -9.06 7.18 11.75
N VAL A 90 -9.44 6.76 10.55
CA VAL A 90 -8.57 6.02 9.63
C VAL A 90 -8.39 6.82 8.36
N LEU A 91 -7.16 7.21 8.07
CA LEU A 91 -6.79 7.73 6.76
C LEU A 91 -6.51 6.56 5.83
N LEU A 92 -7.34 6.43 4.80
CA LEU A 92 -7.14 5.46 3.73
C LEU A 92 -6.14 6.03 2.72
N SER A 93 -5.14 5.23 2.38
CA SER A 93 -4.15 5.52 1.35
C SER A 93 -3.39 6.82 1.58
N SER A 94 -2.71 6.92 2.73
CA SER A 94 -1.85 8.07 3.01
C SER A 94 -0.72 8.17 1.98
N VAL A 95 -0.10 7.06 1.57
CA VAL A 95 1.10 7.04 0.72
C VAL A 95 0.94 6.28 -0.59
N THR A 96 -0.29 6.00 -0.97
CA THR A 96 -0.68 5.35 -2.24
C THR A 96 -1.97 5.99 -2.73
N ASP A 97 -2.46 5.60 -3.91
CA ASP A 97 -3.83 5.94 -4.32
C ASP A 97 -4.77 4.77 -3.98
N PRO A 98 -5.94 4.98 -3.34
CA PRO A 98 -6.90 3.92 -3.02
C PRO A 98 -7.67 3.38 -4.23
N TYR A 99 -7.68 4.10 -5.35
CA TYR A 99 -8.44 3.81 -6.55
C TYR A 99 -7.50 3.68 -7.75
N GLN A 100 -6.58 2.73 -7.67
CA GLN A 100 -5.63 2.46 -8.75
C GLN A 100 -6.36 2.07 -10.05
N PRO A 101 -5.98 2.63 -11.22
CA PRO A 101 -6.55 2.28 -12.52
C PRO A 101 -5.94 0.99 -13.11
N LEU A 102 -6.00 -0.11 -12.35
CA LEU A 102 -5.42 -1.43 -12.67
C LEU A 102 -6.28 -2.26 -13.62
#